data_AF-A0A8B6CZN6-F1
#
_entry.id   AF-A0A8B6CZN6-F1
#
_cell.length_a   1.000
_cell.length_b   1.000
_cell.length_c   1.000
_cell.angle_alpha   90.00
_cell.angle_beta   90.00
_cell.angle_gamma   90.00
#
_symmetry.space_group_name_H-M   'P 1'
#
loop_
_entity.id
_entity.type
_entity.pdbx_description
1 polymer ?
#
loop_
_entity_poly.entity_id
_entity_poly.type
_entity_poly.pdbx_seq_one_letter_code
_entity_poly.pdbx_strand_id
1 'polypeptide(L)'
;MEQPRNEEEDSIPEVGSSSEDEGSFDLDEDLEAVTSHEQNLASPFNEPNIALVFGQKDTVHHMLPLAEEYQTDDFKKRIEKFLINSVQSQSDSITSEQIIVKILEAERYKLNGYLNACIGVASKKQVHCLTESHRFEEISQNTQLKIGLKRMEDIDKIYNNAISSGYTSRQNQFYMKDLGTHLKPYMQDN
;
A
#
# COMPACT_ATOMS: atom_id res chain seq x y z
N MET A 1 -28.95 9.39 -44.04
CA MET A 1 -29.33 10.56 -43.22
C MET A 1 -28.25 10.71 -42.18
N GLU A 2 -27.33 11.62 -42.43
CA GLU A 2 -26.19 11.92 -41.57
C GLU A 2 -26.65 12.84 -40.45
N GLN A 3 -26.22 12.59 -39.21
CA GLN A 3 -26.35 13.52 -38.09
C GLN A 3 -24.96 13.98 -37.64
N PRO A 4 -24.80 15.26 -37.25
CA PRO A 4 -23.50 15.90 -37.08
C PRO A 4 -22.87 15.65 -35.70
N ARG A 5 -21.53 15.72 -35.68
CA ARG A 5 -20.66 15.68 -34.51
C ARG A 5 -20.83 16.94 -33.66
N ASN A 6 -20.93 16.78 -32.34
CA ASN A 6 -20.69 17.85 -31.37
C ASN A 6 -19.26 17.70 -30.83
N GLU A 7 -18.41 18.66 -31.15
CA GLU A 7 -17.11 18.89 -30.52
C GLU A 7 -17.37 19.87 -29.38
N GLU A 8 -17.29 19.42 -28.12
CA GLU A 8 -17.27 20.30 -26.95
C GLU A 8 -15.82 20.46 -26.51
N GLU A 9 -15.27 21.65 -26.77
CA GLU A 9 -13.98 22.12 -26.31
C GLU A 9 -14.10 22.55 -24.84
N ASP A 10 -13.62 21.73 -23.92
CA ASP A 10 -13.49 22.13 -22.51
C ASP A 10 -12.20 22.93 -22.30
N SER A 11 -12.41 24.20 -21.98
CA SER A 11 -11.40 25.21 -21.67
C SER A 11 -10.72 24.91 -20.32
N ILE A 12 -9.39 24.89 -20.31
CA ILE A 12 -8.56 24.74 -19.11
C ILE A 12 -8.40 26.13 -18.45
N PRO A 13 -8.75 26.32 -17.16
CA PRO A 13 -8.48 27.57 -16.47
C PRO A 13 -7.01 27.70 -16.05
N GLU A 14 -6.42 28.86 -16.36
CA GLU A 14 -5.12 29.32 -15.85
C GLU A 14 -5.15 29.44 -14.32
N VAL A 15 -4.24 28.75 -13.64
CA VAL A 15 -4.02 28.92 -12.21
C VAL A 15 -2.84 29.88 -12.02
N GLY A 16 -3.17 31.08 -11.54
CA GLY A 16 -2.21 32.15 -11.26
C GLY A 16 -1.25 31.80 -10.14
N SER A 17 0.04 32.01 -10.41
CA SER A 17 1.12 32.02 -9.42
C SER A 17 1.03 33.27 -8.55
N SER A 18 0.77 33.11 -7.26
CA SER A 18 0.99 34.17 -6.26
C SER A 18 2.34 33.96 -5.58
N SER A 19 3.23 34.89 -5.86
CA SER A 19 4.55 35.08 -5.29
C SER A 19 4.50 35.65 -3.87
N GLU A 20 5.56 35.35 -3.12
CA GLU A 20 6.19 36.18 -2.07
C GLU A 20 5.41 36.42 -0.77
N ASP A 21 5.96 35.92 0.34
CA ASP A 21 6.42 36.82 1.42
C ASP A 21 7.43 36.10 2.32
N GLU A 22 8.71 36.48 2.24
CA GLU A 22 9.75 36.07 3.20
C GLU A 22 9.81 37.09 4.33
N GLY A 23 9.07 36.82 5.40
CA GLY A 23 9.21 37.53 6.66
C GLY A 23 10.36 36.96 7.49
N SER A 24 11.52 37.61 7.46
CA SER A 24 12.61 37.41 8.42
C SER A 24 12.22 38.02 9.77
N PHE A 25 12.08 37.19 10.79
CA PHE A 25 11.75 37.62 12.15
C PHE A 25 12.95 37.33 13.06
N ASP A 26 13.77 38.35 13.29
CA ASP A 26 14.83 38.33 14.30
C ASP A 26 14.20 38.62 15.68
N LEU A 27 14.03 37.58 16.49
CA LEU A 27 13.78 37.71 17.92
C LEU A 27 15.03 37.31 18.69
N ASP A 28 15.82 38.33 19.02
CA ASP A 28 16.67 38.31 20.20
C ASP A 28 15.75 38.45 21.43
N GLU A 29 15.36 37.32 22.02
CA GLU A 29 14.69 37.32 23.33
C GLU A 29 15.46 36.43 24.30
N ASP A 30 16.19 37.10 25.19
CA ASP A 30 16.91 36.56 26.32
C ASP A 30 15.99 35.70 27.19
N LEU A 31 16.05 34.37 27.00
CA LEU A 31 15.33 33.42 27.82
C LEU A 31 16.12 33.15 29.11
N GLU A 32 15.86 33.95 30.14
CA GLU A 32 16.33 33.66 31.50
C GLU A 32 15.84 32.27 31.95
N ALA A 33 16.80 31.47 32.42
CA ALA A 33 16.59 30.13 32.94
C ALA A 33 15.74 30.16 34.22
N VAL A 34 14.42 30.08 34.07
CA VAL A 34 13.53 29.71 35.18
C VAL A 34 13.45 28.19 35.19
N THR A 35 14.27 27.59 36.05
CA THR A 35 14.20 26.18 36.45
C THR A 35 12.93 25.96 37.28
N SER A 36 11.79 25.94 36.60
CA SER A 36 10.55 25.41 37.12
C SER A 36 10.75 23.92 37.33
N HIS A 37 10.82 23.54 38.60
CA HIS A 37 10.78 22.17 39.08
C HIS A 37 9.39 21.59 38.74
N GLU A 38 9.16 21.29 37.44
CA GLU A 38 8.06 20.45 37.02
C GLU A 38 8.30 19.08 37.63
N GLN A 39 7.65 18.87 38.77
CA GLN A 39 7.36 17.55 39.27
C GLN A 39 6.65 16.83 38.12
N ASN A 40 7.43 15.96 37.47
CA ASN A 40 6.98 14.90 36.59
C ASN A 40 5.94 14.07 37.37
N LEU A 41 4.70 14.57 37.41
CA LEU A 41 3.51 13.76 37.55
C LEU A 41 3.40 12.98 36.25
N ALA A 42 4.34 12.05 36.05
CA ALA A 42 4.19 10.95 35.13
C ALA A 42 2.83 10.36 35.45
N SER A 43 1.87 10.63 34.56
CA SER A 43 0.51 10.15 34.66
C SER A 43 0.56 8.66 35.01
N PRO A 44 -0.08 8.21 36.10
CA PRO A 44 -0.09 6.81 36.50
C PRO A 44 -0.96 5.95 35.57
N PHE A 45 -1.39 6.50 34.42
CA PHE A 45 -1.78 5.70 33.27
C PHE A 45 -0.53 4.99 32.74
N ASN A 46 -0.14 3.96 33.48
CA ASN A 46 0.52 2.77 33.00
C ASN A 46 -0.09 2.50 31.62
N GLU A 47 0.63 2.80 30.54
CA GLU A 47 0.19 2.42 29.21
C GLU A 47 -0.08 0.92 29.31
N PRO A 48 -1.34 0.47 29.19
CA PRO A 48 -1.64 -0.94 29.29
C PRO A 48 -0.74 -1.59 28.27
N ASN A 49 0.09 -2.55 28.71
CA ASN A 49 1.07 -3.18 27.85
C ASN A 49 0.31 -3.84 26.70
N ILE A 50 0.17 -3.12 25.58
CA ILE A 50 -0.68 -3.47 24.45
C ILE A 50 -0.26 -4.85 23.93
N ALA A 51 1.03 -5.18 24.02
CA ALA A 51 1.53 -6.51 23.69
C ALA A 51 0.86 -7.65 24.51
N LEU A 52 0.44 -7.39 25.75
CA LEU A 52 -0.19 -8.34 26.65
C LEU A 52 -1.69 -8.53 26.34
N VAL A 53 -2.35 -7.49 25.82
CA VAL A 53 -3.75 -7.53 25.36
C VAL A 53 -3.87 -8.14 23.96
N PHE A 54 -2.85 -7.96 23.12
CA PHE A 54 -2.78 -8.41 21.73
C PHE A 54 -2.13 -9.80 21.56
N GLY A 55 -1.73 -10.44 22.67
CA GLY A 55 -1.14 -11.78 22.67
C GLY A 55 -2.09 -12.89 22.17
N GLN A 56 -3.39 -12.61 22.14
CA GLN A 56 -4.39 -13.48 21.52
C GLN A 56 -4.87 -12.84 20.21
N LYS A 57 -4.59 -13.50 19.08
CA LYS A 57 -4.93 -13.00 17.73
C LYS A 57 -6.42 -12.62 17.62
N ASP A 58 -7.29 -13.34 18.31
CA ASP A 58 -8.74 -13.14 18.25
C ASP A 58 -9.17 -11.83 18.93
N THR A 59 -8.45 -11.35 19.93
CA THR A 59 -8.81 -10.12 20.66
C THR A 59 -8.68 -8.88 19.77
N VAL A 60 -7.73 -8.86 18.85
CA VAL A 60 -7.47 -7.70 17.99
C VAL A 60 -8.66 -7.42 17.06
N HIS A 61 -9.33 -8.48 16.59
CA HIS A 61 -10.52 -8.36 15.76
C HIS A 61 -11.73 -7.82 16.54
N HIS A 62 -11.79 -8.07 17.86
CA HIS A 62 -12.82 -7.51 18.74
C HIS A 62 -12.52 -6.07 19.20
N MET A 63 -11.25 -5.65 19.19
CA MET A 63 -10.87 -4.29 19.61
C MET A 63 -11.02 -3.23 18.52
N LEU A 64 -11.00 -3.61 17.24
CA LEU A 64 -11.16 -2.68 16.12
C LEU A 64 -12.51 -1.93 16.11
N PRO A 65 -13.67 -2.60 16.30
CA PRO A 65 -14.95 -1.91 16.44
C PRO A 65 -14.98 -0.92 17.61
N LEU A 66 -14.40 -1.31 18.75
CA LEU A 66 -14.34 -0.46 19.95
C LEU A 66 -13.45 0.75 19.71
N ALA A 67 -12.30 0.58 19.05
CA ALA A 67 -11.40 1.69 18.71
C ALA A 67 -12.10 2.73 17.82
N GLU A 68 -12.92 2.27 16.87
CA GLU A 68 -13.73 3.12 15.98
C GLU A 68 -14.88 3.80 16.74
N GLU A 69 -15.52 3.10 17.66
CA GLU A 69 -16.59 3.64 18.53
C GLU A 69 -16.07 4.73 19.48
N TYR A 70 -14.89 4.54 20.08
CA TYR A 70 -14.31 5.45 21.06
C TYR A 70 -13.37 6.52 20.45
N GLN A 71 -13.27 6.61 19.11
CA GLN A 71 -12.48 7.63 18.38
C GLN A 71 -11.02 7.76 18.85
N THR A 72 -10.38 6.66 19.19
CA THR A 72 -8.99 6.67 19.65
C THR A 72 -8.04 6.47 18.48
N ASP A 73 -7.79 7.53 17.70
CA ASP A 73 -6.94 7.49 16.51
C ASP A 73 -5.54 6.91 16.79
N ASP A 74 -4.96 7.24 17.93
CA ASP A 74 -3.65 6.71 18.33
C ASP A 74 -3.69 5.21 18.63
N PHE A 75 -4.79 4.72 19.20
CA PHE A 75 -4.99 3.30 19.44
C PHE A 75 -5.21 2.55 18.10
N LYS A 76 -5.98 3.12 17.17
CA LYS A 76 -6.15 2.58 15.82
C LYS A 76 -4.83 2.48 15.07
N LYS A 77 -3.96 3.50 15.15
CA LYS A 77 -2.59 3.46 14.58
C LYS A 77 -1.74 2.35 15.22
N ARG A 78 -1.82 2.17 16.55
CA ARG A 78 -1.09 1.10 17.26
C ARG A 78 -1.58 -0.29 16.83
N ILE A 79 -2.89 -0.49 16.70
CA ILE A 79 -3.50 -1.72 16.17
C ILE A 79 -3.01 -1.97 14.74
N GLU A 80 -3.09 -0.96 13.88
CA GLU A 80 -2.70 -1.08 12.48
C GLU A 80 -1.23 -1.49 12.35
N LYS A 81 -0.33 -0.85 13.11
CA LYS A 81 1.09 -1.20 13.15
C LYS A 81 1.31 -2.65 13.61
N PHE A 82 0.58 -3.10 14.63
CA PHE A 82 0.64 -4.49 15.09
C PHE A 82 0.19 -5.47 14.00
N LEU A 83 -0.92 -5.18 13.32
CA LEU A 83 -1.46 -6.02 12.25
C LEU A 83 -0.53 -6.10 11.04
N ILE A 84 0.09 -4.98 10.65
CA ILE A 84 1.12 -4.92 9.60
C ILE A 84 2.30 -5.85 9.96
N ASN A 85 2.84 -5.72 11.17
CA ASN A 85 3.96 -6.56 11.62
C ASN A 85 3.57 -8.05 11.66
N SER A 86 2.34 -8.35 12.07
CA SER A 86 1.81 -9.72 12.13
C SER A 86 1.68 -10.37 10.75
N VAL A 87 1.17 -9.64 9.75
CA VAL A 87 1.02 -10.19 8.39
C VAL A 87 2.37 -10.32 7.68
N GLN A 88 3.29 -9.39 7.89
CA GLN A 88 4.63 -9.45 7.30
C GLN A 88 5.46 -10.61 7.86
N SER A 89 5.42 -10.80 9.19
CA SER A 89 6.13 -11.92 9.84
C SER A 89 5.58 -13.31 9.48
N GLN A 90 4.34 -13.39 9.00
CA GLN A 90 3.67 -14.64 8.59
C GLN A 90 3.49 -14.74 7.06
N SER A 91 4.17 -13.89 6.28
CA SER A 91 3.92 -13.76 4.85
C SER A 91 4.05 -15.07 4.06
N ASP A 92 4.99 -15.93 4.46
CA ASP A 92 5.18 -17.24 3.82
C ASP A 92 4.16 -18.28 4.29
N SER A 93 3.82 -18.30 5.58
CA SER A 93 2.95 -19.31 6.19
C SER A 93 1.45 -19.03 6.06
N ILE A 94 1.06 -17.80 5.77
CA ILE A 94 -0.35 -17.43 5.61
C ILE A 94 -0.94 -18.04 4.34
N THR A 95 -2.12 -18.65 4.46
CA THR A 95 -2.86 -19.21 3.32
C THR A 95 -3.55 -18.14 2.49
N SER A 96 -3.91 -18.48 1.24
CA SER A 96 -4.67 -17.60 0.35
C SER A 96 -6.03 -17.19 0.95
N GLU A 97 -6.72 -18.12 1.61
CA GLU A 97 -7.98 -17.84 2.30
C GLU A 97 -7.78 -16.84 3.46
N GLN A 98 -6.77 -17.07 4.31
CA GLN A 98 -6.48 -16.19 5.44
C GLN A 98 -6.08 -14.78 5.01
N ILE A 99 -5.34 -14.62 3.90
CA ILE A 99 -4.99 -13.29 3.42
C ILE A 99 -6.21 -12.56 2.84
N ILE A 100 -7.14 -13.27 2.20
CA ILE A 100 -8.42 -12.70 1.74
C ILE A 100 -9.24 -12.18 2.93
N VAL A 101 -9.36 -12.96 4.01
CA VAL A 101 -10.05 -12.51 5.23
C VAL A 101 -9.45 -11.21 5.75
N LYS A 102 -8.11 -11.12 5.81
CA LYS A 102 -7.41 -9.94 6.29
C LYS A 102 -7.60 -8.72 5.39
N ILE A 103 -7.67 -8.91 4.07
CA ILE A 103 -7.98 -7.84 3.12
C ILE A 103 -9.38 -7.29 3.38
N LEU A 104 -10.38 -8.16 3.51
CA LEU A 104 -11.76 -7.77 3.77
C LEU A 104 -11.89 -6.99 5.08
N GLU A 105 -11.18 -7.42 6.13
CA GLU A 105 -11.13 -6.69 7.39
C GLU A 105 -10.47 -5.31 7.25
N ALA A 106 -9.35 -5.24 6.53
CA ALA A 106 -8.65 -3.99 6.30
C ALA A 106 -9.52 -2.97 5.52
N GLU A 107 -10.29 -3.44 4.53
CA GLU A 107 -11.27 -2.62 3.80
C GLU A 107 -12.40 -2.16 4.71
N ARG A 108 -12.98 -3.08 5.51
CA ARG A 108 -14.10 -2.79 6.42
C ARG A 108 -13.76 -1.70 7.43
N TYR A 109 -12.56 -1.73 8.01
CA TYR A 109 -12.12 -0.78 9.03
C TYR A 109 -11.29 0.40 8.48
N LYS A 110 -11.16 0.50 7.15
CA LYS A 110 -10.39 1.53 6.43
C LYS A 110 -8.94 1.65 6.93
N LEU A 111 -8.28 0.51 7.17
CA LEU A 111 -6.89 0.44 7.63
C LEU A 111 -5.95 0.42 6.42
N ASN A 112 -5.68 1.58 5.84
CA ASN A 112 -4.99 1.69 4.56
C ASN A 112 -3.56 1.11 4.56
N GLY A 113 -2.80 1.33 5.63
CA GLY A 113 -1.45 0.77 5.79
C GLY A 113 -1.50 -0.75 5.91
N TYR A 114 -2.46 -1.27 6.67
CA TYR A 114 -2.66 -2.72 6.80
C TYR A 114 -3.13 -3.37 5.49
N LEU A 115 -4.05 -2.71 4.77
CA LEU A 115 -4.52 -3.14 3.46
C LEU A 115 -3.36 -3.26 2.47
N ASN A 116 -2.51 -2.23 2.38
CA ASN A 116 -1.33 -2.24 1.52
C ASN A 116 -0.35 -3.38 1.86
N ALA A 117 -0.14 -3.63 3.16
CA ALA A 117 0.67 -4.76 3.60
C ALA A 117 0.06 -6.11 3.17
N CYS A 118 -1.26 -6.27 3.30
CA CYS A 118 -1.95 -7.48 2.87
C CYS A 118 -1.89 -7.68 1.35
N ILE A 119 -2.07 -6.62 0.56
CA ILE A 119 -1.91 -6.64 -0.90
C ILE A 119 -0.51 -7.11 -1.29
N GLY A 120 0.53 -6.61 -0.62
CA GLY A 120 1.92 -7.03 -0.87
C GLY A 120 2.23 -8.48 -0.50
N VAL A 121 1.43 -9.10 0.38
CA VAL A 121 1.52 -10.54 0.66
C VAL A 121 0.69 -11.34 -0.34
N ALA A 122 -0.50 -10.86 -0.69
CA ALA A 122 -1.37 -11.48 -1.70
C ALA A 122 -0.72 -11.52 -3.08
N SER A 123 0.00 -10.47 -3.50
CA SER A 123 0.70 -10.42 -4.79
C SER A 123 1.68 -11.59 -4.99
N LYS A 124 2.27 -12.08 -3.89
CA LYS A 124 3.23 -13.18 -3.87
C LYS A 124 2.58 -14.57 -3.86
N LYS A 125 1.27 -14.68 -3.57
CA LYS A 125 0.55 -15.96 -3.59
C LYS A 125 0.21 -16.37 -5.03
N GLN A 126 -0.16 -17.62 -5.24
CA GLN A 126 -0.57 -18.09 -6.56
C GLN A 126 -1.96 -17.52 -6.90
N VAL A 127 -2.13 -16.92 -8.10
CA VAL A 127 -3.39 -16.25 -8.51
C VAL A 127 -4.57 -17.20 -8.41
N HIS A 128 -4.41 -18.42 -8.92
CA HIS A 128 -5.50 -19.40 -8.93
C HIS A 128 -6.01 -19.69 -7.52
N CYS A 129 -5.12 -19.84 -6.53
CA CYS A 129 -5.52 -20.04 -5.14
C CYS A 129 -6.27 -18.85 -4.53
N LEU A 130 -6.03 -17.63 -5.02
CA LEU A 130 -6.78 -16.45 -4.58
C LEU A 130 -8.17 -16.43 -5.23
N THR A 131 -8.24 -16.64 -6.54
CA THR A 131 -9.50 -16.55 -7.31
C THR A 131 -10.44 -17.74 -7.09
N GLU A 132 -9.93 -18.89 -6.64
CA GLU A 132 -10.76 -20.05 -6.28
C GLU A 132 -11.53 -19.87 -4.96
N SER A 133 -11.13 -18.90 -4.12
CA SER A 133 -11.87 -18.59 -2.91
C SER A 133 -13.16 -17.84 -3.25
N HIS A 134 -14.30 -18.35 -2.77
CA HIS A 134 -15.60 -17.68 -2.86
C HIS A 134 -15.59 -16.26 -2.29
N ARG A 135 -14.70 -15.98 -1.33
CA ARG A 135 -14.60 -14.66 -0.68
C ARG A 135 -13.78 -13.66 -1.48
N PHE A 136 -13.09 -14.10 -2.52
CA PHE A 136 -12.33 -13.18 -3.38
C PHE A 136 -13.25 -12.19 -4.09
N GLU A 137 -14.46 -12.63 -4.44
CA GLU A 137 -15.51 -11.80 -5.04
C GLU A 137 -16.05 -10.73 -4.07
N GLU A 138 -15.89 -10.91 -2.75
CA GLU A 138 -16.27 -9.92 -1.73
C GLU A 138 -15.28 -8.74 -1.67
N ILE A 139 -14.05 -8.92 -2.17
CA ILE A 139 -13.02 -7.86 -2.18
C ILE A 139 -13.43 -6.80 -3.20
N SER A 140 -13.23 -5.52 -2.86
CA SER A 140 -13.52 -4.45 -3.81
C SER A 140 -12.72 -4.60 -5.12
N GLN A 141 -13.34 -4.26 -6.25
CA GLN A 141 -12.68 -4.31 -7.56
C GLN A 141 -11.39 -3.47 -7.60
N ASN A 142 -11.37 -2.35 -6.88
CA ASN A 142 -10.18 -1.50 -6.75
C ASN A 142 -9.03 -2.27 -6.08
N THR A 143 -9.30 -2.96 -4.98
CA THR A 143 -8.28 -3.76 -4.28
C THR A 143 -7.85 -4.97 -5.11
N GLN A 144 -8.76 -5.66 -5.80
CA GLN A 144 -8.41 -6.73 -6.75
C GLN A 144 -7.45 -6.21 -7.83
N LEU A 145 -7.74 -5.04 -8.42
CA LEU A 145 -6.86 -4.40 -9.39
C LEU A 145 -5.48 -4.07 -8.79
N LYS A 146 -5.43 -3.52 -7.58
CA LYS A 146 -4.16 -3.24 -6.87
C LYS A 146 -3.33 -4.50 -6.64
N ILE A 147 -3.96 -5.64 -6.33
CA ILE A 147 -3.26 -6.92 -6.20
C ILE A 147 -2.63 -7.33 -7.54
N GLY A 148 -3.38 -7.21 -8.64
CA GLY A 148 -2.89 -7.49 -9.99
C GLY A 148 -1.71 -6.62 -10.39
N LEU A 149 -1.84 -5.30 -10.23
CA LEU A 149 -0.76 -4.34 -10.50
C LEU A 149 0.48 -4.62 -9.65
N LYS A 150 0.29 -4.89 -8.35
CA LYS A 150 1.41 -5.19 -7.47
C LYS A 150 2.16 -6.45 -7.88
N ARG A 151 1.44 -7.46 -8.34
CA ARG A 151 2.04 -8.68 -8.88
C ARG A 151 2.88 -8.40 -10.11
N MET A 152 2.37 -7.60 -11.06
CA MET A 152 3.14 -7.24 -12.25
C MET A 152 4.44 -6.51 -11.87
N GLU A 153 4.38 -5.54 -10.95
CA GLU A 153 5.59 -4.89 -10.42
C GLU A 153 6.60 -5.87 -9.82
N ASP A 154 6.11 -6.87 -9.06
CA ASP A 154 6.97 -7.86 -8.43
C ASP A 154 7.62 -8.80 -9.46
N ILE A 155 6.89 -9.17 -10.52
CA ILE A 155 7.42 -9.95 -11.65
C ILE A 155 8.50 -9.15 -12.40
N ASP A 156 8.23 -7.87 -12.70
CA ASP A 156 9.17 -7.00 -13.41
C ASP A 156 10.46 -6.83 -12.61
N LYS A 157 10.38 -6.68 -11.28
CA LYS A 157 11.56 -6.64 -10.40
C LYS A 157 12.37 -7.92 -10.47
N ILE A 158 11.72 -9.09 -10.44
CA ILE A 158 12.41 -10.38 -10.54
C ILE A 158 13.11 -10.49 -11.90
N TYR A 159 12.45 -10.13 -12.99
CA TYR A 159 13.01 -10.16 -14.33
C TYR A 159 14.22 -9.23 -14.47
N ASN A 160 14.10 -7.98 -14.01
CA ASN A 160 15.19 -7.02 -14.03
C ASN A 160 16.38 -7.48 -13.18
N ASN A 161 16.11 -8.04 -11.99
CA ASN A 161 17.16 -8.61 -11.14
C ASN A 161 17.86 -9.80 -11.81
N ALA A 162 17.12 -10.65 -12.55
CA ALA A 162 17.69 -11.77 -13.29
C ALA A 162 18.60 -11.30 -14.46
N ILE A 163 18.23 -10.20 -15.13
CA ILE A 163 19.08 -9.58 -16.16
C ILE A 163 20.36 -9.01 -15.53
N SER A 164 20.23 -8.23 -14.45
CA SER A 164 21.37 -7.57 -13.79
C SER A 164 22.34 -8.54 -13.12
N SER A 165 21.86 -9.70 -12.67
CA SER A 165 22.70 -10.75 -12.06
C SER A 165 23.45 -11.62 -13.07
N GLY A 166 23.37 -11.32 -14.38
CA GLY A 166 24.13 -12.04 -15.39
C GLY A 166 23.61 -13.45 -15.69
N TYR A 167 22.42 -13.82 -15.21
CA TYR A 167 21.70 -15.04 -15.60
C TYR A 167 21.11 -14.94 -17.02
N THR A 168 21.68 -14.11 -17.89
CA THR A 168 21.56 -14.30 -19.33
C THR A 168 22.40 -15.52 -19.71
N SER A 169 21.87 -16.71 -19.43
CA SER A 169 22.31 -17.95 -20.07
C SER A 169 22.46 -17.66 -21.56
N ARG A 170 23.57 -18.08 -22.17
CA ARG A 170 23.88 -17.91 -23.60
C ARG A 170 22.74 -18.34 -24.54
N GLN A 171 21.75 -19.08 -24.06
CA GLN A 171 20.52 -19.43 -24.80
C GLN A 171 19.60 -18.23 -25.12
N ASN A 172 19.54 -17.17 -24.30
CA ASN A 172 18.65 -16.03 -24.58
C ASN A 172 19.19 -15.04 -25.62
N GLN A 173 20.48 -15.09 -25.96
CA GLN A 173 21.00 -14.35 -27.12
C GLN A 173 20.56 -14.96 -28.46
N PHE A 174 20.16 -16.23 -28.49
CA PHE A 174 19.66 -16.89 -29.70
C PHE A 174 18.21 -16.47 -30.01
N TYR A 175 17.34 -16.42 -29.00
CA TYR A 175 15.91 -16.10 -29.21
C TYR A 175 15.63 -14.64 -29.60
N MET A 176 16.48 -13.69 -29.19
CA MET A 176 16.34 -12.29 -29.62
C MET A 176 16.83 -12.04 -31.07
N LYS A 177 17.63 -12.95 -31.64
CA LYS A 177 18.05 -12.86 -33.05
C LYS A 177 16.97 -13.36 -34.02
N ASP A 178 16.17 -14.34 -33.62
CA ASP A 178 15.11 -14.91 -34.48
C ASP A 178 13.80 -14.09 -34.49
N LEU A 179 13.53 -13.28 -33.46
CA LEU A 179 12.34 -12.39 -33.49
C LEU A 179 12.55 -11.15 -34.37
N GLY A 180 13.79 -10.72 -34.58
CA GLY A 180 14.12 -9.58 -35.45
C GLY A 180 14.00 -9.89 -36.95
N THR A 181 14.00 -11.16 -37.36
CA THR A 181 13.86 -11.59 -38.76
C THR A 181 12.42 -11.86 -39.17
N HIS A 182 11.52 -12.16 -38.23
CA HIS A 182 10.12 -12.46 -38.52
C HIS A 182 9.16 -11.25 -38.55
N LEU A 183 9.59 -10.06 -38.10
CA LEU A 183 8.75 -8.85 -38.15
C LEU A 183 8.99 -7.95 -39.38
N LYS A 184 9.97 -8.27 -40.23
CA LYS A 184 10.25 -7.50 -41.46
C LYS A 184 9.13 -7.47 -42.52
N PRO A 185 8.23 -8.46 -42.68
CA PRO A 185 7.23 -8.39 -43.74
C PRO A 185 6.09 -7.40 -43.46
N TYR A 186 5.93 -6.93 -42.23
CA TYR A 186 4.76 -6.13 -41.82
C TYR A 186 5.01 -4.62 -41.81
N MET A 187 6.16 -4.16 -42.31
CA MET A 187 6.53 -2.73 -42.32
C MET A 187 6.80 -2.17 -43.72
N GLN A 188 6.26 -2.78 -44.78
CA GLN A 188 6.46 -2.29 -46.15
C GLN A 188 5.22 -1.80 -46.90
N ASP A 189 4.06 -1.73 -46.25
CA ASP A 189 2.88 -1.09 -46.86
C ASP A 189 2.41 0.08 -45.98
N ASN A 190 3.02 1.24 -46.19
CA ASN A 190 2.42 2.58 -46.03
C ASN A 190 3.24 3.59 -46.83
#